data_AF-A0A6I0J8V9-F1
#
_entry.id   AF-A0A6I0J8V9-F1
#
_cell.length_a   1.000
_cell.length_b   1.000
_cell.length_c   1.000
_cell.angle_alpha   90.00
_cell.angle_beta   90.00
_cell.angle_gamma   90.00
#
_symmetry.space_group_name_H-M   'P 1'
#
loop_
_entity.id
_entity.type
_entity.pdbx_description
1 polymer ?
#
loop_
_entity_poly.entity_id
_entity_poly.type
_entity_poly.pdbx_seq_one_letter_code
_entity_poly.pdbx_strand_id
1 'polypeptide(L)' 'MAEESKYSYDEESVKAIIEWAQTTQLPKEVMLSEAEHIFATSMYVNANICDIKQHYPDAFYNPAIDRLYRLKEFIESNN' A
#
# COMPACT_ATOMS: atom_id res chain seq x y z
N MET A 1 -20.61 7.16 11.46
CA MET A 1 -20.66 7.43 10.02
C MET A 1 -19.60 6.54 9.42
N ALA A 2 -19.94 5.64 8.49
CA ALA A 2 -18.92 4.87 7.80
C ALA A 2 -18.24 5.83 6.82
N GLU A 3 -17.00 6.19 7.07
CA GLU A 3 -16.18 6.86 6.06
C GLU A 3 -16.13 5.94 4.84
N GLU A 4 -16.60 6.43 3.69
CA GLU A 4 -16.42 5.73 2.43
C GLU A 4 -14.92 5.52 2.23
N SER A 5 -14.52 4.26 2.08
CA SER A 5 -13.13 3.91 1.90
C SER A 5 -12.65 4.47 0.56
N LYS A 6 -11.55 5.24 0.56
CA LYS A 6 -10.98 5.86 -0.65
C LYS A 6 -10.60 4.84 -1.73
N TYR A 7 -10.35 3.60 -1.33
CA TYR A 7 -9.85 2.53 -2.19
C TYR A 7 -10.82 1.35 -2.26
N SER A 8 -10.75 0.61 -3.37
CA SER A 8 -11.47 -0.65 -3.52
C SER A 8 -10.73 -1.79 -2.84
N TYR A 9 -11.49 -2.62 -2.12
CA TYR A 9 -10.99 -3.81 -1.43
C TYR A 9 -11.52 -5.11 -2.07
N ASP A 10 -12.01 -5.05 -3.30
CA ASP A 10 -12.36 -6.24 -4.06
C ASP A 10 -11.11 -7.02 -4.49
N GLU A 11 -11.28 -8.32 -4.73
CA GLU A 11 -10.17 -9.24 -4.98
C GLU A 11 -9.29 -8.80 -6.16
N GLU A 12 -9.90 -8.26 -7.21
CA GLU A 12 -9.20 -7.78 -8.40
C GLU A 12 -8.31 -6.58 -8.07
N SER A 13 -8.82 -5.59 -7.32
CA SER A 13 -8.05 -4.40 -6.92
C SER A 13 -6.92 -4.76 -5.95
N VAL A 14 -7.19 -5.65 -4.99
CA VAL A 14 -6.17 -6.11 -4.03
C VAL A 14 -5.06 -6.88 -4.73
N LYS A 15 -5.40 -7.74 -5.68
CA LYS A 15 -4.40 -8.43 -6.50
C LYS A 15 -3.58 -7.44 -7.34
N ALA A 16 -4.24 -6.47 -7.97
CA ALA A 16 -3.57 -5.46 -8.80
C ALA A 16 -2.59 -4.59 -8.01
N ILE A 17 -2.94 -4.17 -6.78
CA ILE A 17 -2.03 -3.35 -5.97
C ILE A 17 -0.83 -4.16 -5.45
N ILE A 18 -1.03 -5.44 -5.10
CA ILE A 18 0.09 -6.35 -4.76
C ILE A 18 1.02 -6.52 -5.95
N GLU A 19 0.47 -6.80 -7.14
CA GLU A 19 1.28 -7.01 -8.35
C GLU A 19 2.08 -5.76 -8.72
N TRP A 20 1.44 -4.58 -8.66
CA TRP A 20 2.13 -3.31 -8.84
C TRP A 20 3.28 -3.16 -7.82
N ALA A 21 3.02 -3.41 -6.54
CA ALA A 21 4.00 -3.23 -5.48
C ALA A 21 5.20 -4.20 -5.59
N GLN A 22 5.01 -5.37 -6.21
CA GLN A 22 6.07 -6.36 -6.45
C GLN A 22 6.90 -6.07 -7.71
N THR A 23 6.32 -5.39 -8.71
CA THR A 23 6.95 -5.19 -10.03
C THR A 23 7.52 -3.79 -10.22
N THR A 24 7.01 -2.81 -9.47
CA THR A 24 7.47 -1.43 -9.56
C THR A 24 8.90 -1.25 -9.02
N GLN A 25 9.65 -0.32 -9.62
CA GLN A 25 10.95 0.06 -9.09
C GLN A 25 10.74 1.05 -7.93
N LEU A 26 10.93 0.55 -6.71
CA LEU A 26 10.74 1.36 -5.51
C LEU A 26 11.96 2.25 -5.23
N PRO A 27 11.77 3.54 -4.91
CA PRO A 27 12.84 4.36 -4.35
C PRO A 27 13.29 3.77 -3.01
N LYS A 28 14.56 3.98 -2.63
CA LYS A 28 15.11 3.42 -1.38
C LYS A 28 14.33 3.89 -0.14
N GLU A 29 13.93 5.15 -0.18
CA GLU A 29 13.32 5.88 0.93
C GLU A 29 12.25 6.82 0.38
N VAL A 30 11.16 7.00 1.13
CA VAL A 30 10.01 7.82 0.76
C VAL A 30 9.55 8.64 1.96
N MET A 31 9.36 9.94 1.78
CA MET A 31 8.74 10.82 2.77
C MET A 31 7.32 11.15 2.31
N LEU A 32 6.32 10.40 2.80
CA LEU A 32 4.92 10.60 2.44
C LEU A 32 4.36 11.89 3.08
N SER A 33 4.85 12.23 4.27
CA SER A 33 4.57 13.48 4.98
C SER A 33 5.67 13.77 6.00
N GLU A 34 5.60 14.91 6.69
CA GLU A 34 6.52 15.22 7.81
C GLU A 34 6.51 14.16 8.93
N ALA A 35 5.38 13.48 9.14
CA ALA A 35 5.22 12.46 10.18
C ALA A 35 5.38 11.02 9.67
N GLU A 36 5.36 10.80 8.36
CA GLU A 36 5.38 9.47 7.74
C GLU A 36 6.57 9.35 6.79
N HIS A 37 7.70 8.95 7.38
CA HIS A 37 8.97 8.76 6.68
C HIS A 37 9.34 7.27 6.65
N ILE A 38 9.39 6.72 5.44
CA ILE A 38 9.70 5.32 5.15
C ILE A 38 11.17 5.22 4.73
N PHE A 39 12.04 4.80 5.64
CA PHE A 39 13.49 4.67 5.40
C PHE A 39 13.88 3.51 4.47
N ALA A 40 13.06 2.45 4.44
CA ALA A 40 13.29 1.25 3.63
C ALA A 40 11.99 0.84 2.94
N THR A 41 11.73 1.43 1.78
CA THR A 41 10.46 1.25 1.04
C THR A 41 10.18 -0.21 0.69
N SER A 42 11.21 -0.98 0.35
CA SER A 42 11.06 -2.41 0.05
C SER A 42 10.61 -3.23 1.26
N MET A 43 11.14 -2.96 2.46
CA MET A 43 10.71 -3.63 3.69
C MET A 43 9.28 -3.23 4.05
N TYR A 44 8.94 -1.96 3.90
CA TYR A 44 7.59 -1.45 4.12
C TYR A 44 6.58 -2.12 3.20
N VAL A 45 6.86 -2.20 1.90
CA VAL A 45 5.99 -2.89 0.92
C VAL A 45 5.85 -4.37 1.27
N ASN A 46 6.96 -5.06 1.57
CA ASN A 46 6.92 -6.48 1.91
C ASN A 46 6.09 -6.76 3.16
N ALA A 47 6.17 -5.93 4.20
CA ALA A 47 5.38 -6.08 5.41
C ALA A 47 3.88 -5.96 5.11
N ASN A 48 3.46 -4.93 4.36
CA ASN A 48 2.06 -4.74 3.99
C ASN A 48 1.53 -5.88 3.10
N ILE A 49 2.31 -6.35 2.12
CA ILE A 49 1.93 -7.52 1.30
C ILE A 49 1.76 -8.77 2.17
N CYS A 50 2.63 -8.96 3.17
CA CYS A 50 2.55 -10.09 4.08
C CYS A 50 1.26 -10.07 4.90
N ASP A 51 0.91 -8.90 5.45
CA ASP A 51 -0.34 -8.71 6.19
C ASP A 51 -1.56 -8.97 5.31
N ILE A 52 -1.58 -8.43 4.09
CA ILE A 52 -2.69 -8.65 3.14
C ILE A 52 -2.84 -10.14 2.82
N LYS A 53 -1.74 -10.85 2.52
CA LYS A 53 -1.78 -12.27 2.17
C LYS A 53 -2.24 -13.17 3.32
N GLN A 54 -1.94 -12.80 4.57
CA GLN A 54 -2.30 -13.59 5.74
C GLN A 54 -3.74 -13.35 6.19
N HIS A 55 -4.27 -12.15 5.96
CA HIS A 55 -5.50 -11.72 6.62
C HIS A 55 -6.63 -11.33 5.68
N TYR A 56 -6.37 -11.01 4.41
CA TYR A 56 -7.44 -10.71 3.46
C TYR A 56 -8.40 -11.90 3.32
N PRO A 57 -9.74 -11.70 3.37
CA PRO A 57 -10.46 -10.42 3.25
C PRO A 57 -10.91 -9.76 4.57
N ASP A 58 -10.19 -9.95 5.69
CA ASP A 58 -10.50 -9.28 6.95
C ASP A 58 -10.30 -7.76 6.85
N ALA A 59 -11.41 -7.01 6.99
CA ALA A 59 -11.44 -5.56 6.91
C ALA A 59 -10.56 -4.86 7.96
N PHE A 60 -10.23 -5.52 9.08
CA PHE A 60 -9.27 -4.99 10.06
C PHE A 60 -7.89 -4.72 9.45
N TYR A 61 -7.52 -5.45 8.40
CA TYR A 61 -6.24 -5.34 7.71
C TYR A 61 -6.28 -4.47 6.44
N ASN A 62 -7.42 -3.86 6.11
CA ASN A 62 -7.53 -2.88 5.03
C ASN A 62 -6.50 -1.73 5.08
N PRO A 63 -6.04 -1.26 6.26
CA PRO A 63 -4.97 -0.27 6.32
C PRO A 63 -3.67 -0.68 5.59
N ALA A 64 -3.38 -1.97 5.46
CA ALA A 64 -2.23 -2.43 4.68
C ALA A 64 -2.43 -2.19 3.17
N ILE A 65 -3.66 -2.35 2.68
CA ILE A 65 -4.05 -2.05 1.29
C ILE A 65 -3.97 -0.53 1.06
N ASP A 66 -4.54 0.28 1.96
CA ASP A 66 -4.51 1.74 1.87
C ASP A 66 -3.09 2.30 1.82
N ARG A 67 -2.17 1.71 2.59
CA ARG A 67 -0.75 2.07 2.61
C ARG A 67 -0.08 1.84 1.27
N LEU A 68 -0.38 0.74 0.58
CA LEU A 68 0.17 0.46 -0.74
C LEU A 68 -0.38 1.43 -1.80
N TYR A 69 -1.68 1.75 -1.75
CA TYR A 69 -2.25 2.76 -2.64
C TYR A 69 -1.70 4.16 -2.42
N ARG A 70 -1.54 4.60 -1.16
CA ARG A 70 -0.92 5.89 -0.84
C ARG A 70 0.52 5.97 -1.34
N LEU A 71 1.29 4.88 -1.17
CA LEU A 71 2.64 4.79 -1.71
C LEU A 71 2.63 4.87 -3.25
N LYS A 72 1.68 4.19 -3.91
CA LYS A 72 1.52 4.23 -5.36
C LYS A 72 1.25 5.64 -5.87
N GLU A 73 0.24 6.30 -5.32
CA GLU A 73 -0.09 7.69 -5.66
C GLU A 73 1.11 8.61 -5.49
N PHE A 74 1.87 8.45 -4.40
CA PHE A 74 3.07 9.23 -4.15
C PHE A 74 4.14 8.99 -5.23
N ILE A 75 4.47 7.74 -5.54
CA ILE A 75 5.50 7.41 -6.53
C ILE A 75 5.08 7.91 -7.92
N GLU A 76 3.81 7.72 -8.31
CA GLU A 76 3.30 8.13 -9.61
C GLU A 76 3.15 9.65 -9.73
N SER A 77 2.94 10.38 -8.64
CA SER A 77 2.89 11.86 -8.65
C SER A 77 4.28 12.51 -8.69
N ASN A 78 5.34 11.77 -8.37
CA ASN A 78 6.73 12.25 -8.34
C ASN A 78 7.59 11.72 -9.51
N ASN A 79 6.97 11.04 -10.49
CA ASN A 79 7.59 10.55 -11.72
C ASN A 79 7.15 11.40 -12.92
#